data_AF-A0A1M6Y6P0-F1
#
_entry.id   AF-A0A1M6Y6P0-F1
#
_cell.length_a   1.000
_cell.length_b   1.000
_cell.length_c   1.000
_cell.angle_alpha   90.00
_cell.angle_beta   90.00
_cell.angle_gamma   90.00
#
_symmetry.space_group_name_H-M   'P 1'
#
loop_
_entity.id
_entity.type
_entity.pdbx_description
1 polymer ?
#
loop_
_entity_poly.entity_id
_entity_poly.type
_entity_poly.pdbx_seq_one_letter_code
_entity_poly.pdbx_strand_id
1 'polypeptide(L)'
;MSRSDFLLVLFAIFFLFASCAKKEPEVDFKPIQIRWNLAQGEDESKMPRKDNCVILLTARLMAEPPVQASSAGELSYEVTYSRSAENPEILKFDGICRDLSIMDKPECRWEATCDADCKIVVNFHNGD
;
A
#
# COMPACT_ATOMS: atom_id res chain seq x y z
N MET A 1 -22.00 37.09 -42.81
CA MET A 1 -22.04 35.99 -41.83
C MET A 1 -23.49 35.80 -41.43
N SER A 2 -24.07 34.64 -41.73
CA SER A 2 -25.49 34.36 -41.47
C SER A 2 -25.74 34.21 -39.98
N ARG A 3 -26.96 34.48 -39.52
CA ARG A 3 -27.39 34.36 -38.11
C ARG A 3 -27.18 32.93 -37.57
N SER A 4 -27.19 31.92 -38.45
CA SER A 4 -26.85 30.53 -38.14
C SER A 4 -25.35 30.30 -37.88
N ASP A 5 -24.46 31.04 -38.55
CA ASP A 5 -23.01 30.87 -38.40
C ASP A 5 -22.55 31.38 -37.03
N PHE A 6 -23.18 32.44 -36.53
CA PHE A 6 -22.88 33.02 -35.21
C PHE A 6 -23.31 32.12 -34.04
N LEU A 7 -24.42 31.39 -34.20
CA LEU A 7 -24.92 30.44 -33.21
C LEU A 7 -24.03 29.20 -33.09
N LEU A 8 -23.51 28.69 -34.22
CA LEU A 8 -22.58 27.55 -34.25
C LEU A 8 -21.26 27.88 -33.53
N VAL A 9 -20.73 29.09 -33.72
CA VAL A 9 -19.50 29.54 -33.05
C VAL A 9 -19.72 29.68 -31.55
N LEU A 10 -20.85 30.25 -31.11
CA LEU A 10 -21.20 30.35 -29.68
C LEU A 10 -21.36 28.97 -29.03
N PHE A 11 -21.97 28.01 -29.73
CA PHE A 11 -22.15 26.65 -29.23
C PHE A 11 -20.81 25.91 -29.10
N ALA A 12 -19.91 26.07 -30.07
CA ALA A 12 -18.57 25.48 -30.02
C ALA A 12 -17.72 26.04 -28.87
N ILE A 13 -17.83 27.35 -28.59
CA ILE A 13 -17.14 27.99 -27.46
C ILE A 13 -17.68 27.48 -26.12
N PHE A 14 -18.99 27.25 -26.00
CA PHE A 14 -19.59 26.73 -24.76
C PHE A 14 -19.14 25.29 -24.45
N PHE A 15 -18.95 24.45 -25.48
CA PHE A 15 -18.41 23.10 -25.31
C PHE A 15 -16.94 23.08 -24.88
N LEU A 16 -16.13 24.06 -25.33
CA LEU A 16 -14.73 24.17 -24.92
C LEU A 16 -14.59 24.54 -23.43
N PHE A 17 -15.55 25.28 -22.86
CA PHE A 17 -15.56 25.63 -21.43
C PHE A 17 -16.25 24.59 -20.52
N ALA A 18 -17.03 23.67 -21.07
CA ALA A 18 -17.68 22.61 -20.31
C ALA A 18 -16.75 21.43 -19.96
N SER A 19 -15.55 21.39 -20.52
CA SER A 19 -14.51 20.42 -20.15
C SER A 19 -13.79 20.88 -18.89
N CYS A 20 -14.53 20.95 -17.77
CA CYS A 20 -13.91 20.98 -16.46
C CYS A 20 -13.22 19.62 -16.27
N ALA A 21 -11.92 19.58 -16.54
CA ALA A 21 -11.06 18.50 -16.08
C ALA A 21 -11.33 18.32 -14.58
N LYS A 22 -12.03 17.25 -14.22
CA LYS A 22 -12.22 16.88 -12.83
C LYS A 22 -10.80 16.72 -12.26
N LYS A 23 -10.40 17.62 -11.37
CA LYS A 23 -9.16 17.46 -10.60
C LYS A 23 -9.27 16.08 -9.96
N GLU A 24 -8.38 15.16 -10.32
CA GLU A 24 -8.31 13.88 -9.64
C GLU A 24 -8.19 14.19 -8.13
N PRO A 25 -8.98 13.52 -7.28
CA PRO A 25 -8.87 13.73 -5.85
C PRO A 25 -7.42 13.51 -5.44
N GLU A 26 -6.86 14.45 -4.67
CA GLU A 26 -5.54 14.25 -4.07
C GLU A 26 -5.59 12.97 -3.26
N VAL A 27 -4.85 11.96 -3.71
CA VAL A 27 -4.70 10.71 -2.97
C VAL A 27 -3.82 11.05 -1.76
N ASP A 28 -4.42 11.09 -0.58
CA ASP A 28 -3.70 11.25 0.68
C ASP A 28 -2.91 9.95 0.93
N PHE A 29 -1.68 9.90 0.41
CA PHE A 29 -0.80 8.77 0.64
C PHE A 29 -0.29 8.82 2.07
N LYS A 30 -0.74 7.87 2.90
CA LYS A 30 -0.17 7.68 4.23
C LYS A 30 1.26 7.18 4.11
N PRO A 31 2.27 7.95 4.58
CA PRO A 31 3.64 7.49 4.57
C PRO A 31 3.75 6.28 5.49
N ILE A 32 4.39 5.22 4.98
CA ILE A 32 4.75 4.04 5.75
C ILE A 32 6.26 3.98 5.83
N GLN A 33 6.79 3.82 7.04
CA GLN A 33 8.18 3.48 7.29
C GLN A 33 8.26 2.05 7.80
N ILE A 34 9.13 1.23 7.19
CA ILE A 34 9.29 -0.16 7.60
C ILE A 34 10.75 -0.42 7.93
N ARG A 35 10.97 -0.94 9.14
CA ARG A 35 12.25 -1.51 9.54
C ARG A 35 12.19 -3.02 9.37
N TRP A 36 12.99 -3.54 8.44
CA TRP A 36 13.05 -4.97 8.14
C TRP A 36 14.13 -5.65 8.99
N ASN A 37 13.75 -6.70 9.71
CA ASN A 37 14.63 -7.47 10.57
C ASN A 37 14.57 -8.95 10.18
N LEU A 38 15.71 -9.54 9.86
CA LEU A 38 15.82 -10.98 9.63
C LEU A 38 15.57 -11.73 10.94
N ALA A 39 14.72 -12.75 10.92
CA ALA A 39 14.48 -13.61 12.07
C ALA A 39 15.78 -14.29 12.54
N GLN A 40 15.89 -14.52 13.85
CA GLN A 40 17.08 -15.15 14.43
C GLN A 40 17.32 -16.55 13.84
N GLY A 41 18.54 -16.81 13.37
CA GLY A 41 18.94 -18.10 12.82
C GLY A 41 18.62 -18.29 11.33
N GLU A 42 17.97 -17.32 10.69
CA GLU A 42 17.80 -17.32 9.24
C GLU A 42 19.07 -16.83 8.50
N ASP A 43 19.11 -17.16 7.21
CA ASP A 43 20.19 -16.76 6.31
C ASP A 43 19.58 -16.07 5.09
N GLU A 44 19.73 -14.75 5.02
CA GLU A 44 19.17 -13.92 3.95
C GLU A 44 19.72 -14.28 2.56
N SER A 45 20.94 -14.83 2.48
CA SER A 45 21.50 -15.27 1.19
C SER A 45 20.69 -16.40 0.53
N LYS A 46 19.85 -17.09 1.32
CA LYS A 46 18.93 -18.13 0.85
C LYS A 46 17.54 -17.58 0.47
N MET A 47 17.38 -16.26 0.39
CA MET A 47 16.11 -15.59 0.08
C MET A 47 16.24 -14.69 -1.16
N PRO A 48 16.49 -15.26 -2.36
CA PRO A 48 16.85 -14.49 -3.55
C PRO A 48 15.74 -13.53 -4.04
N ARG A 49 14.48 -13.73 -3.62
CA ARG A 49 13.33 -12.90 -3.98
C ARG A 49 12.95 -11.86 -2.92
N LYS A 50 13.70 -11.77 -1.82
CA LYS A 50 13.34 -10.93 -0.66
C LYS A 50 13.09 -9.48 -1.06
N ASP A 51 13.95 -8.89 -1.87
CA ASP A 51 13.80 -7.48 -2.28
C ASP A 51 12.51 -7.25 -3.08
N ASN A 52 12.15 -8.16 -3.99
CA ASN A 52 10.89 -8.08 -4.74
C ASN A 52 9.68 -8.18 -3.81
N CYS A 53 9.70 -9.13 -2.87
CA CYS A 53 8.64 -9.29 -1.87
C CYS A 53 8.51 -8.03 -1.01
N VAL A 54 9.61 -7.44 -0.56
CA VAL A 54 9.63 -6.20 0.26
C VAL A 54 8.99 -5.03 -0.48
N ILE A 55 9.35 -4.82 -1.74
CA ILE A 55 8.80 -3.72 -2.57
C ILE A 55 7.29 -3.91 -2.77
N LEU A 56 6.88 -5.09 -3.21
CA LEU A 56 5.48 -5.39 -3.49
C LEU A 56 4.64 -5.39 -2.20
N LEU A 57 5.20 -5.86 -1.08
CA LEU A 57 4.52 -5.86 0.22
C LEU A 57 4.27 -4.44 0.70
N THR A 58 5.28 -3.57 0.59
CA THR A 58 5.14 -2.16 0.96
C THR A 58 4.03 -1.49 0.15
N ALA A 59 4.05 -1.68 -1.17
CA ALA A 59 3.00 -1.15 -2.04
C ALA A 59 1.61 -1.74 -1.70
N ARG A 60 1.55 -3.04 -1.38
CA ARG A 60 0.31 -3.71 -0.98
C ARG A 60 -0.24 -3.11 0.32
N LEU A 61 0.58 -2.96 1.35
CA LEU A 61 0.20 -2.37 2.64
C LEU A 61 -0.39 -0.97 2.48
N MET A 62 0.23 -0.12 1.65
CA MET A 62 -0.29 1.23 1.36
C MET A 62 -1.69 1.24 0.73
N ALA A 63 -2.09 0.14 0.10
CA ALA A 63 -3.40 -0.02 -0.52
C ALA A 63 -4.41 -0.75 0.38
N GLU A 64 -4.01 -1.21 1.57
CA GLU A 64 -4.90 -1.97 2.46
C GLU A 64 -5.88 -1.04 3.19
N PRO A 65 -7.16 -1.41 3.31
CA PRO A 65 -8.16 -0.54 3.94
C PRO A 65 -7.83 -0.08 5.36
N PRO A 66 -7.28 -0.92 6.27
CA PRO A 66 -6.88 -0.45 7.61
C PRO A 66 -5.84 0.67 7.56
N VAL A 67 -4.86 0.56 6.67
CA VAL A 67 -3.80 1.56 6.49
C VAL A 67 -4.36 2.86 5.91
N GLN A 68 -5.21 2.76 4.89
CA GLN A 68 -5.84 3.94 4.27
C GLN A 68 -6.79 4.66 5.23
N ALA A 69 -7.46 3.93 6.12
CA ALA A 69 -8.38 4.48 7.11
C ALA A 69 -7.68 5.03 8.36
N SER A 70 -6.36 4.80 8.52
CA SER A 70 -5.64 5.22 9.71
C SER A 70 -5.63 6.74 9.88
N SER A 71 -5.91 7.19 11.10
CA SER A 71 -5.80 8.61 11.47
C SER A 71 -4.37 9.03 11.76
N ALA A 72 -3.40 8.11 11.79
CA ALA A 72 -2.00 8.43 12.03
C ALA A 72 -1.45 9.32 10.91
N GLY A 73 -0.52 10.23 11.25
CA GLY A 73 0.20 11.04 10.28
C GLY A 73 1.22 10.20 9.48
N GLU A 74 1.79 9.18 10.12
CA GLU A 74 2.73 8.21 9.55
C GLU A 74 2.55 6.87 10.28
N LEU A 75 2.68 5.76 9.56
CA LEU A 75 2.72 4.42 10.14
C LEU A 75 4.15 3.89 10.10
N SER A 76 4.72 3.58 11.26
CA SER A 76 6.09 3.05 11.38
C SER A 76 6.04 1.63 11.93
N TYR A 77 6.52 0.65 11.16
CA TYR A 77 6.49 -0.77 11.50
C TYR A 77 7.89 -1.32 11.81
N GLU A 78 7.96 -2.19 12.81
CA GLU A 78 9.02 -3.21 12.94
C GLU A 78 8.51 -4.48 12.29
N VAL A 79 9.24 -4.99 11.29
CA VAL A 79 8.87 -6.20 10.58
C VAL A 79 9.94 -7.24 10.77
N THR A 80 9.55 -8.43 11.22
CA THR A 80 10.40 -9.61 11.22
C THR A 80 10.09 -10.45 9.99
N TYR A 81 11.11 -10.95 9.29
CA TYR A 81 10.90 -11.85 8.15
C TYR A 81 11.73 -13.11 8.23
N SER A 82 11.18 -14.20 7.70
CA SER A 82 11.78 -15.54 7.71
C SER A 82 11.29 -16.37 6.52
N ARG A 83 11.89 -17.54 6.30
CA ARG A 83 11.32 -18.55 5.42
C ARG A 83 10.26 -19.34 6.20
N SER A 84 9.19 -19.73 5.52
CA SER A 84 8.18 -20.59 6.12
C SER A 84 8.80 -21.95 6.48
N ALA A 85 8.56 -22.40 7.71
CA ALA A 85 8.99 -23.73 8.18
C ALA A 85 8.36 -24.87 7.38
N GLU A 86 7.15 -24.66 6.82
CA GLU A 86 6.41 -25.65 6.04
C GLU A 86 6.86 -25.66 4.57
N ASN A 87 7.20 -24.51 4.03
CA ASN A 87 7.64 -24.35 2.65
C ASN A 87 8.72 -23.26 2.55
N PRO A 88 10.01 -23.61 2.52
CA PRO A 88 11.11 -22.64 2.50
C PRO A 88 11.11 -21.67 1.31
N GLU A 89 10.34 -21.95 0.26
CA GLU A 89 10.17 -21.04 -0.89
C GLU A 89 9.25 -19.85 -0.58
N ILE A 90 8.43 -19.95 0.47
CA ILE A 90 7.52 -18.90 0.93
C ILE A 90 8.22 -18.07 2.00
N LEU A 91 8.24 -16.75 1.81
CA LEU A 91 8.68 -15.80 2.84
C LEU A 91 7.50 -15.39 3.71
N LYS A 92 7.70 -15.39 5.03
CA LYS A 92 6.76 -14.87 6.03
C LYS A 92 7.25 -13.53 6.56
N PHE A 93 6.32 -12.63 6.81
CA PHE A 93 6.57 -11.29 7.33
C PHE A 93 5.58 -11.00 8.46
N ASP A 94 6.07 -10.57 9.61
CA ASP A 94 5.27 -10.23 10.78
C ASP A 94 5.54 -8.77 11.14
N GLY A 95 4.52 -7.92 11.01
CA GLY A 95 4.63 -6.47 11.21
C GLY A 95 3.86 -5.97 12.43
N ILE A 96 4.49 -5.07 13.18
CA ILE A 96 3.91 -4.42 14.36
C ILE A 96 4.30 -2.93 14.38
N CYS A 97 3.40 -2.02 14.76
CA CYS A 97 3.81 -0.62 14.87
C CYS A 97 4.88 -0.44 15.93
N ARG A 98 5.72 0.56 15.71
CA ARG A 98 6.65 1.11 16.70
C ARG A 98 5.99 2.04 17.69
N ASP A 99 4.95 2.74 17.25
CA ASP A 99 4.22 3.67 18.11
C ASP A 99 3.27 2.90 19.03
N LEU A 100 3.62 2.89 20.32
CA LEU A 100 2.86 2.19 21.35
C LEU A 100 1.45 2.78 21.57
N SER A 101 1.21 4.03 21.17
CA SER A 101 -0.07 4.71 21.37
C SER A 101 -1.19 4.23 20.45
N ILE A 102 -0.85 3.58 19.34
CA ILE A 102 -1.79 3.05 18.34
C ILE A 102 -1.77 1.52 18.27
N MET A 103 -1.19 0.86 19.26
CA MET A 103 -1.03 -0.61 19.30
C MET A 103 -2.34 -1.40 19.28
N ASP A 104 -3.44 -0.78 19.68
CA ASP A 104 -4.79 -1.35 19.67
C ASP A 104 -5.51 -1.16 18.32
N LYS A 105 -4.90 -0.44 17.37
CA LYS A 105 -5.52 -0.09 16.09
C LYS A 105 -5.38 -1.23 15.07
N PRO A 106 -6.38 -1.45 14.20
CA PRO A 106 -6.41 -2.58 13.28
C PRO A 106 -5.26 -2.56 12.27
N GLU A 107 -4.77 -1.38 11.88
CA GLU A 107 -3.62 -1.23 10.98
C GLU A 107 -2.28 -1.63 11.63
N CYS A 108 -2.27 -1.87 12.95
CA CYS A 108 -1.03 -1.87 13.70
C CYS A 108 -0.33 -3.22 13.77
N ARG A 109 -1.06 -4.31 13.59
CA ARG A 109 -0.51 -5.65 13.59
C ARG A 109 -0.98 -6.41 12.36
N TRP A 110 -0.05 -6.99 11.62
CA TRP A 110 -0.34 -7.75 10.43
C TRP A 110 0.70 -8.83 10.17
N GLU A 111 0.29 -9.83 9.41
CA GLU A 111 1.16 -10.86 8.87
C GLU A 111 1.01 -10.89 7.36
N ALA A 112 2.09 -11.22 6.66
CA ALA A 112 2.06 -11.40 5.23
C ALA A 112 2.89 -12.61 4.79
N THR A 113 2.48 -13.18 3.67
CA THR A 113 3.24 -14.21 2.96
C THR A 113 3.56 -13.73 1.56
N CYS A 114 4.74 -14.12 1.06
CA CYS A 114 5.15 -13.91 -0.33
C CYS A 114 5.62 -15.25 -0.88
N ASP A 115 4.92 -15.75 -1.91
CA ASP A 115 5.22 -17.05 -2.51
C ASP A 115 6.27 -16.98 -3.63
N ALA A 116 6.43 -18.09 -4.33
CA ALA A 116 7.44 -18.22 -5.36
C ALA A 116 7.24 -17.30 -6.57
N ASP A 117 5.99 -16.92 -6.84
CA ASP A 117 5.56 -16.05 -7.93
C ASP A 117 5.43 -14.59 -7.47
N CYS A 118 5.95 -14.27 -6.27
CA CYS A 118 5.82 -12.98 -5.61
C CYS A 118 4.35 -12.56 -5.37
N LYS A 119 3.44 -13.53 -5.24
CA LYS A 119 2.08 -13.26 -4.82
C LYS A 119 2.07 -12.98 -3.32
N ILE A 120 1.45 -11.86 -2.96
CA ILE A 120 1.41 -11.38 -1.58
C ILE A 120 0.00 -11.51 -1.03
N VAL A 121 -0.09 -12.07 0.18
CA VAL A 121 -1.30 -12.10 0.99
C VAL A 121 -0.98 -11.42 2.31
N VAL A 122 -1.74 -10.38 2.66
CA VAL A 122 -1.62 -9.64 3.92
C VAL A 122 -2.88 -9.89 4.75
N ASN A 123 -2.70 -10.15 6.04
CA ASN A 123 -3.77 -10.30 7.01
C ASN A 123 -3.51 -9.37 8.18
N PHE A 124 -4.45 -8.46 8.46
CA PHE A 124 -4.41 -7.64 9.67
C PHE A 124 -5.06 -8.37 10.83
N HIS A 125 -4.45 -8.24 12.00
CA HIS A 125 -5.00 -8.73 13.25
C HIS A 125 -5.83 -7.60 13.86
N ASN A 126 -7.15 -7.73 13.82
CA ASN A 126 -8.01 -6.89 14.64
C ASN A 126 -7.77 -7.33 16.09
N GLY A 127 -7.25 -6.44 16.95
CA GLY A 127 -6.99 -6.76 18.35
C GLY A 127 -8.18 -7.51 18.98
N ASP A 128 -7.88 -8.60 19.69
CA ASP A 128 -8.84 -9.33 20.53
C ASP A 128 -9.35 -8.44 21.68
#